data_AF-A0A9W6VGT6-F1
#
_entry.id   AF-A0A9W6VGT6-F1
#
_cell.length_a   1.000
_cell.length_b   1.000
_cell.length_c   1.000
_cell.angle_alpha   90.00
_cell.angle_beta   90.00
_cell.angle_gamma   90.00
#
_symmetry.space_group_name_H-M   'P 1'
#
loop_
_entity.id
_entity.type
_entity.pdbx_description
1 polymer ?
#
loop_
_entity_poly.entity_id
_entity_poly.type
_entity_poly.pdbx_seq_one_letter_code
_entity_poly.pdbx_strand_id
1 'polypeptide(L)'
;MTGQASWTPANELEIGLDRALRTDDTAAFLRLLLSAEVVLPVTDAAGTGQEPVSWWYATVGEGPCLPVFTSPEALFTGTNGEVRYHRVTALRDLIAAWPDMRCPMLLDPLTPLVSRIAAADLIRMASRLVGDALEHPGDASEPVAATVLRKFLSLRQAVDMLTANESLVSGYVLAEDEIAHFDTVSLLVKGLRLSRLNPNIAEDSTTVYALRWLAVGAALYRIPFGGPDVEQMTAARGWAVDEPHFRGTGFLDDVEPAVQLYQVHGLRLPHGSELVQLTTDGPEVESRAAYYDADRRSWLWDPDFLPDSLGERT
;
A
#
# COMPACT_ATOMS: atom_id res chain seq x y z
N MET A 1 14.20 -24.73 40.32
CA MET A 1 12.96 -24.73 39.51
C MET A 1 12.38 -23.33 39.58
N THR A 2 12.88 -22.42 38.75
CA THR A 2 12.34 -21.07 38.59
C THR A 2 11.09 -21.17 37.72
N GLY A 3 9.95 -20.81 38.29
CA GLY A 3 8.66 -20.84 37.61
C GLY A 3 8.68 -19.88 36.43
N GLN A 4 8.72 -20.44 35.22
CA GLN A 4 8.49 -19.71 33.99
C GLN A 4 7.01 -19.36 33.97
N ALA A 5 6.68 -18.07 34.08
CA ALA A 5 5.31 -17.62 33.84
C ALA A 5 4.89 -18.18 32.47
N SER A 6 3.79 -18.93 32.44
CA SER A 6 3.27 -19.49 31.20
C SER A 6 2.86 -18.33 30.30
N TRP A 7 3.63 -18.07 29.26
CA TRP A 7 3.23 -17.14 28.22
C TRP A 7 1.89 -17.57 27.64
N THR A 8 0.99 -16.62 27.44
CA THR A 8 -0.32 -16.82 26.83
C THR A 8 -0.44 -15.93 25.60
N PRO A 9 -0.83 -16.48 24.43
CA PRO A 9 -1.09 -15.69 23.24
C PRO A 9 -2.07 -14.55 23.48
N ALA A 10 -1.79 -13.35 22.97
CA ALA A 10 -2.63 -12.18 23.11
C ALA A 10 -3.80 -12.13 22.11
N ASN A 11 -3.66 -12.78 20.95
CA ASN A 11 -4.65 -12.73 19.87
C ASN A 11 -4.67 -14.02 19.01
N GLU A 12 -5.64 -14.12 18.09
CA GLU A 12 -5.78 -15.28 17.18
C GLU A 12 -4.57 -15.52 16.28
N LEU A 13 -3.86 -14.44 15.90
CA LEU A 13 -2.62 -14.55 15.13
C LEU A 13 -1.55 -15.28 15.94
N GLU A 14 -1.31 -14.88 17.19
CA GLU A 14 -0.32 -15.52 18.06
C GLU A 14 -0.70 -16.97 18.38
N ILE A 15 -2.00 -17.28 18.55
CA ILE A 15 -2.48 -18.67 18.69
C ILE A 15 -2.13 -19.49 17.44
N GLY A 16 -2.36 -18.93 16.25
CA GLY A 16 -2.05 -19.56 14.98
C GLY A 16 -0.56 -19.77 14.77
N LEU A 17 0.27 -18.76 15.07
CA LEU A 17 1.73 -18.82 14.96
C LEU A 17 2.32 -19.84 15.94
N ASP A 18 1.87 -19.85 17.20
CA ASP A 18 2.28 -20.82 18.21
C ASP A 18 1.88 -22.25 17.81
N ARG A 19 0.68 -22.43 17.26
CA ARG A 19 0.26 -23.72 16.71
C ARG A 19 1.19 -24.15 15.57
N ALA A 20 1.47 -23.28 14.61
CA ALA A 20 2.32 -23.59 13.47
C ALA A 20 3.76 -23.94 13.89
N LEU A 21 4.34 -23.22 14.86
CA LEU A 21 5.66 -23.55 15.43
C LEU A 21 5.65 -24.92 16.11
N ARG A 22 4.64 -25.22 16.93
CA ARG A 22 4.53 -26.53 17.60
C ARG A 22 4.38 -27.70 16.64
N THR A 23 3.77 -27.48 15.49
CA THR A 23 3.60 -28.51 14.44
C THR A 23 4.71 -28.49 13.39
N ASP A 24 5.74 -27.64 13.55
CA ASP A 24 6.82 -27.41 12.59
C ASP A 24 6.30 -27.05 11.16
N ASP A 25 5.12 -26.43 11.10
CA ASP A 25 4.50 -26.00 9.85
C ASP A 25 4.97 -24.59 9.48
N THR A 26 6.21 -24.54 8.98
CA THR A 26 6.85 -23.29 8.55
C THR A 26 6.03 -22.58 7.46
N ALA A 27 5.30 -23.32 6.62
CA ALA A 27 4.46 -22.74 5.57
C ALA A 27 3.24 -22.04 6.17
N ALA A 28 2.51 -22.68 7.10
CA ALA A 28 1.40 -22.06 7.81
C ALA A 28 1.84 -20.86 8.65
N PHE A 29 2.98 -20.97 9.35
CA PHE A 29 3.56 -19.88 10.13
C PHE A 29 3.77 -18.64 9.26
N LEU A 30 4.45 -18.80 8.13
CA LEU A 30 4.77 -17.68 7.24
C LEU A 30 3.55 -17.15 6.48
N ARG A 31 2.56 -17.99 6.17
CA ARG A 31 1.27 -17.57 5.58
C ARG A 31 0.46 -16.69 6.53
N LEU A 32 0.36 -17.09 7.80
CA LEU A 32 -0.29 -16.30 8.85
C LEU A 32 0.43 -14.96 9.02
N LEU A 33 1.76 -15.01 9.10
CA LEU A 33 2.58 -13.82 9.30
C LEU A 33 2.49 -12.82 8.13
N LEU A 34 2.55 -13.29 6.87
CA LEU A 34 2.41 -12.43 5.67
C LEU A 34 1.01 -11.81 5.50
N SER A 35 0.02 -12.36 6.20
CA SER A 35 -1.36 -11.85 6.20
C SER A 35 -1.66 -10.91 7.37
N ALA A 36 -0.74 -10.82 8.33
CA ALA A 36 -0.94 -10.12 9.58
C ALA A 36 -0.68 -8.61 9.49
N GLU A 37 -1.35 -7.88 10.37
CA GLU A 37 -0.85 -6.60 10.85
C GLU A 37 0.19 -6.83 11.93
N VAL A 38 1.22 -6.01 11.92
CA VAL A 38 2.34 -6.04 12.85
C VAL A 38 2.55 -4.68 13.48
N VAL A 39 3.10 -4.71 14.67
CA VAL A 39 3.36 -3.56 15.52
C VAL A 39 4.85 -3.26 15.49
N LEU A 40 5.18 -1.99 15.25
CA LEU A 40 6.54 -1.48 15.21
C LEU A 40 6.74 -0.43 16.31
N PRO A 41 7.86 -0.47 17.04
CA PRO A 41 8.16 0.52 18.07
C PRO A 41 8.42 1.89 17.44
N VAL A 42 8.02 2.94 18.16
CA VAL A 42 8.21 4.34 17.79
C VAL A 42 8.88 5.05 18.97
N THR A 43 9.85 5.92 18.69
CA THR A 43 10.52 6.72 19.71
C THR A 43 9.54 7.69 20.39
N ASP A 44 9.80 8.07 21.65
CA ASP A 44 8.95 9.03 22.35
C ASP A 44 8.88 10.39 21.63
N ALA A 45 9.99 10.85 21.05
CA ALA A 45 10.02 12.07 20.25
C ALA A 45 9.15 11.96 19.00
N ALA A 46 9.15 10.82 18.30
CA ALA A 46 8.31 10.63 17.12
C ALA A 46 6.82 10.45 17.49
N GLY A 47 6.55 9.73 18.59
CA GLY A 47 5.20 9.54 19.11
C GLY A 47 4.54 10.81 19.63
N THR A 48 5.33 11.82 20.01
CA THR A 48 4.87 13.16 20.41
C THR A 48 4.96 14.20 19.29
N GLY A 49 5.33 13.78 18.07
CA GLY A 49 5.41 14.65 16.90
C GLY A 49 6.61 15.61 16.88
N GLN A 50 7.60 15.40 17.74
CA GLN A 50 8.83 16.21 17.81
C GLN A 50 9.86 15.81 16.73
N GLU A 51 9.75 14.61 16.17
CA GLU A 51 10.56 14.15 15.04
C GLU A 51 9.73 13.24 14.10
N PRO A 52 10.13 13.06 12.83
CA PRO A 52 9.47 12.12 11.95
C PRO A 52 9.70 10.67 12.39
N VAL A 53 8.70 9.80 12.17
CA VAL A 53 8.80 8.37 12.46
C VAL A 53 9.91 7.74 11.61
N SER A 54 10.88 7.10 12.28
CA SER A 54 12.02 6.44 11.64
C SER A 54 12.04 4.94 11.95
N TRP A 55 12.90 4.21 11.25
CA TRP A 55 13.11 2.78 11.47
C TRP A 55 13.80 2.53 12.80
N TRP A 56 13.21 1.67 13.61
CA TRP A 56 13.77 1.28 14.90
C TRP A 56 14.58 -0.01 14.77
N TYR A 57 15.87 0.03 15.09
CA TYR A 57 16.75 -1.14 15.02
C TYR A 57 17.20 -1.57 16.39
N ALA A 58 17.18 -2.88 16.64
CA ALA A 58 17.81 -3.49 17.80
C ALA A 58 19.06 -4.24 17.38
N THR A 59 20.05 -4.35 18.28
CA THR A 59 21.21 -5.22 18.07
C THR A 59 21.03 -6.47 18.91
N VAL A 60 20.80 -7.61 18.25
CA VAL A 60 20.59 -8.91 18.92
C VAL A 60 21.46 -9.96 18.23
N GLY A 61 22.38 -10.57 18.98
CA GLY A 61 23.31 -11.57 18.45
C GLY A 61 24.30 -10.99 17.42
N GLU A 62 24.26 -11.51 16.19
CA GLU A 62 25.26 -11.28 15.13
C GLU A 62 25.11 -9.95 14.35
N GLY A 63 24.18 -9.07 14.70
CA GLY A 63 24.06 -7.77 14.02
C GLY A 63 22.71 -7.07 14.21
N PRO A 64 22.52 -5.89 13.58
CA PRO A 64 21.26 -5.16 13.65
C PRO A 64 20.11 -5.99 13.08
N CYS A 65 18.95 -5.89 13.71
CA CYS A 65 17.69 -6.44 13.26
C CYS A 65 16.57 -5.42 13.41
N LEU A 66 15.54 -5.56 12.58
CA LEU A 66 14.28 -4.84 12.71
C LEU A 66 13.35 -5.67 13.60
N PRO A 67 13.08 -5.25 14.83
CA PRO A 67 12.16 -5.97 15.69
C PRO A 67 10.72 -5.58 15.37
N VAL A 68 9.89 -6.60 15.33
CA VAL A 68 8.51 -6.55 14.86
C VAL A 68 7.68 -7.34 15.83
N PHE A 69 6.50 -6.84 16.17
CA PHE A 69 5.65 -7.44 17.19
C PHE A 69 4.29 -7.82 16.63
N THR A 70 3.70 -8.91 17.12
CA THR A 70 2.34 -9.34 16.73
C THR A 70 1.24 -8.59 17.47
N SER A 71 1.60 -7.86 18.53
CA SER A 71 0.67 -7.12 19.38
C SER A 71 1.38 -6.02 20.19
N PRO A 72 0.64 -4.99 20.66
CA PRO A 72 1.16 -4.03 21.62
C PRO A 72 1.63 -4.68 22.93
N GLU A 73 0.98 -5.76 23.35
CA GLU A 73 1.35 -6.57 24.52
C GLU A 73 2.70 -7.27 24.34
N ALA A 74 2.93 -7.85 23.15
CA ALA A 74 4.22 -8.42 22.78
C ALA A 74 5.31 -7.34 22.71
N LEU A 75 5.00 -6.15 22.18
CA LEU A 75 5.90 -5.00 22.19
C LEU A 75 6.26 -4.56 23.61
N PHE A 76 5.27 -4.41 24.49
CA PHE A 76 5.49 -4.03 25.87
C PHE A 76 6.38 -5.05 26.58
N THR A 77 6.12 -6.35 26.38
CA THR A 77 6.92 -7.44 26.93
C THR A 77 8.35 -7.43 26.39
N GLY A 78 8.51 -7.37 25.06
CA GLY A 78 9.81 -7.44 24.40
C GLY A 78 10.69 -6.21 24.58
N THR A 79 10.12 -5.08 25.01
CA THR A 79 10.83 -3.84 25.35
C THR A 79 10.91 -3.59 26.86
N ASN A 80 10.46 -4.54 27.69
CA ASN A 80 10.38 -4.40 29.14
C ASN A 80 9.64 -3.12 29.60
N GLY A 81 8.65 -2.69 28.80
CA GLY A 81 7.85 -1.49 29.03
C GLY A 81 8.55 -0.15 28.75
N GLU A 82 9.74 -0.16 28.16
CA GLU A 82 10.49 1.06 27.84
C GLU A 82 9.91 1.83 26.64
N VAL A 83 9.30 1.13 25.69
CA VAL A 83 8.68 1.75 24.51
C VAL A 83 7.20 2.00 24.76
N ARG A 84 6.77 3.26 24.58
CA ARG A 84 5.39 3.71 24.84
C ARG A 84 4.57 3.92 23.58
N TYR A 85 5.23 4.32 22.49
CA TYR A 85 4.58 4.59 21.22
C TYR A 85 4.86 3.46 20.23
N HIS A 86 3.87 3.18 19.41
CA HIS A 86 3.97 2.16 18.39
C HIS A 86 3.13 2.58 17.17
N ARG A 87 3.43 1.96 16.03
CA ARG A 87 2.60 2.01 14.83
C ARG A 87 2.19 0.61 14.42
N VAL A 88 1.01 0.48 13.85
CA VAL A 88 0.49 -0.77 13.29
C VAL A 88 0.57 -0.68 11.77
N THR A 89 1.01 -1.74 11.10
CA THR A 89 1.12 -1.81 9.63
C THR A 89 0.98 -3.25 9.16
N ALA A 90 0.44 -3.49 7.97
CA ALA A 90 0.44 -4.83 7.40
C ALA A 90 1.89 -5.29 7.12
N LEU A 91 2.23 -6.55 7.42
CA LEU A 91 3.58 -7.06 7.19
C LEU A 91 3.99 -6.95 5.72
N ARG A 92 3.03 -7.07 4.80
CA ARG A 92 3.26 -6.89 3.36
C ARG A 92 3.76 -5.48 3.03
N ASP A 93 3.22 -4.45 3.68
CA ASP A 93 3.60 -3.05 3.45
C ASP A 93 4.96 -2.77 4.09
N LEU A 94 5.20 -3.37 5.25
CA LEU A 94 6.50 -3.38 5.91
C LEU A 94 7.61 -3.97 5.00
N ILE A 95 7.33 -5.11 4.36
CA ILE A 95 8.24 -5.75 3.38
C ILE A 95 8.49 -4.85 2.17
N ALA A 96 7.48 -4.13 1.68
CA ALA A 96 7.63 -3.21 0.55
C ALA A 96 8.50 -1.99 0.88
N ALA A 97 8.46 -1.52 2.14
CA ALA A 97 9.21 -0.38 2.64
C ALA A 97 10.55 -0.77 3.30
N TRP A 98 10.98 -2.04 3.21
CA TRP A 98 12.07 -2.58 4.02
C TRP A 98 13.38 -1.76 3.90
N PRO A 99 13.95 -1.28 5.01
CA PRO A 99 14.97 -0.23 4.95
C PRO A 99 16.39 -0.72 4.60
N ASP A 100 16.77 -1.92 5.07
CA ASP A 100 18.04 -2.56 4.71
C ASP A 100 17.80 -4.07 4.55
N MET A 101 17.98 -4.57 3.33
CA MET A 101 17.79 -5.99 2.98
C MET A 101 18.77 -6.93 3.68
N ARG A 102 19.86 -6.41 4.24
CA ARG A 102 20.82 -7.17 5.06
C ARG A 102 20.37 -7.27 6.52
N CYS A 103 19.37 -6.49 6.92
CA CYS A 103 18.83 -6.44 8.27
C CYS A 103 17.63 -7.40 8.38
N PRO A 104 17.76 -8.52 9.11
CA PRO A 104 16.66 -9.45 9.30
C PRO A 104 15.60 -8.90 10.26
N MET A 105 14.40 -9.44 10.14
CA MET A 105 13.32 -9.25 11.09
C MET A 105 13.59 -10.04 12.37
N LEU A 106 13.23 -9.50 13.52
CA LEU A 106 13.12 -10.24 14.78
C LEU A 106 11.67 -10.14 15.30
N LEU A 107 10.90 -11.21 15.09
CA LEU A 107 9.51 -11.29 15.55
C LEU A 107 9.48 -11.55 17.06
N ASP A 108 8.62 -10.83 17.78
CA ASP A 108 8.29 -11.00 19.21
C ASP A 108 9.45 -11.44 20.10
N PRO A 109 10.53 -10.64 20.19
CA PRO A 109 11.63 -10.92 21.10
C PRO A 109 11.14 -11.13 22.52
N LEU A 110 11.77 -12.06 23.23
CA LEU A 110 11.45 -12.47 24.61
C LEU A 110 10.10 -13.21 24.78
N THR A 111 9.50 -13.66 23.69
CA THR A 111 8.33 -14.56 23.71
C THR A 111 8.68 -15.93 23.12
N PRO A 112 7.83 -16.96 23.31
CA PRO A 112 7.97 -18.24 22.61
C PRO A 112 7.86 -18.14 21.08
N LEU A 113 7.29 -17.05 20.54
CA LEU A 113 7.18 -16.83 19.09
C LEU A 113 8.48 -16.28 18.47
N VAL A 114 9.51 -16.02 19.30
CA VAL A 114 10.75 -15.36 18.86
C VAL A 114 11.34 -16.02 17.62
N SER A 115 11.37 -15.25 16.53
CA SER A 115 11.79 -15.76 15.23
C SER A 115 12.64 -14.73 14.50
N ARG A 116 13.87 -15.10 14.15
CA ARG A 116 14.74 -14.26 13.30
C ARG A 116 14.58 -14.70 11.85
N ILE A 117 14.10 -13.79 11.00
CA ILE A 117 13.73 -14.10 9.62
C ILE A 117 14.46 -13.16 8.68
N ALA A 118 15.18 -13.70 7.69
CA ALA A 118 15.87 -12.86 6.72
C ALA A 118 14.85 -12.14 5.82
N ALA A 119 15.12 -10.86 5.51
CA ALA A 119 14.25 -10.09 4.62
C ALA A 119 14.08 -10.76 3.24
N ALA A 120 15.16 -11.38 2.73
CA ALA A 120 15.11 -12.12 1.47
C ALA A 120 14.19 -13.35 1.52
N ASP A 121 14.04 -14.00 2.69
CA ASP A 121 13.14 -15.13 2.86
C ASP A 121 11.67 -14.69 2.85
N LEU A 122 11.37 -13.59 3.55
CA LEU A 122 10.05 -12.95 3.54
C LEU A 122 9.64 -12.53 2.12
N ILE A 123 10.54 -11.87 1.38
CA ILE A 123 10.28 -11.44 0.00
C ILE A 123 10.04 -12.64 -0.90
N ARG A 124 10.95 -13.62 -0.89
CA ARG A 124 10.84 -14.82 -1.75
C ARG A 124 9.53 -15.55 -1.52
N MET A 125 9.00 -15.52 -0.30
CA MET A 125 7.77 -16.20 0.06
C MET A 125 6.52 -15.36 -0.19
N ALA A 126 6.57 -14.04 0.01
CA ALA A 126 5.54 -13.14 -0.50
C ALA A 126 5.35 -13.32 -2.00
N SER A 127 6.45 -13.45 -2.76
CA SER A 127 6.40 -13.77 -4.20
C SER A 127 5.81 -15.15 -4.52
N ARG A 128 6.00 -16.15 -3.65
CA ARG A 128 5.40 -17.49 -3.83
C ARG A 128 3.95 -17.56 -3.41
N LEU A 129 3.50 -16.76 -2.45
CA LEU A 129 2.08 -16.65 -2.11
C LEU A 129 1.30 -15.93 -3.21
N VAL A 130 1.93 -14.95 -3.85
CA VAL A 130 1.48 -14.42 -5.15
C VAL A 130 1.47 -15.54 -6.20
N GLY A 131 2.47 -16.44 -6.22
CA GLY A 131 2.53 -17.62 -7.09
C GLY A 131 1.46 -18.70 -6.83
N ASP A 132 1.22 -19.10 -5.58
CA ASP A 132 0.21 -20.11 -5.16
C ASP A 132 -1.22 -19.59 -5.41
N ALA A 133 -1.43 -18.27 -5.28
CA ALA A 133 -2.67 -17.61 -5.70
C ALA A 133 -2.90 -17.68 -7.22
N LEU A 134 -1.84 -17.83 -8.02
CA LEU A 134 -1.92 -18.11 -9.46
C LEU A 134 -2.18 -19.60 -9.76
N GLU A 135 -1.87 -20.53 -8.84
CA GLU A 135 -2.10 -21.97 -9.01
C GLU A 135 -3.46 -22.46 -8.46
N HIS A 136 -4.10 -21.73 -7.55
CA HIS A 136 -5.50 -21.93 -7.15
C HIS A 136 -6.42 -20.93 -7.88
N PRO A 137 -7.16 -21.33 -8.92
CA PRO A 137 -7.89 -20.43 -9.81
C PRO A 137 -9.21 -19.99 -9.18
N GLY A 138 -9.10 -19.15 -8.15
CA GLY A 138 -10.22 -18.45 -7.54
C GLY A 138 -10.03 -16.93 -7.44
N ASP A 139 -8.82 -16.40 -7.67
CA ASP A 139 -8.54 -14.98 -7.39
C ASP A 139 -7.51 -14.33 -8.35
N ALA A 140 -7.36 -14.84 -9.57
CA ALA A 140 -6.55 -14.22 -10.62
C ALA A 140 -7.48 -13.66 -11.70
N SER A 141 -7.79 -12.37 -11.61
CA SER A 141 -8.18 -11.60 -12.78
C SER A 141 -7.03 -11.62 -13.79
N GLU A 142 -7.36 -11.61 -15.08
CA GLU A 142 -6.38 -11.66 -16.16
C GLU A 142 -5.25 -10.65 -15.93
N PRO A 143 -3.99 -11.02 -16.25
CA PRO A 143 -2.88 -10.10 -16.08
C PRO A 143 -3.19 -8.80 -16.84
N VAL A 144 -3.07 -7.66 -16.15
CA VAL A 144 -3.04 -6.36 -16.81
C VAL A 144 -1.88 -6.38 -17.81
N ALA A 145 -2.18 -6.73 -19.05
CA ALA A 145 -1.20 -7.04 -20.08
C ALA A 145 -0.62 -5.74 -20.60
N ALA A 146 0.63 -5.40 -20.25
CA ALA A 146 1.42 -4.30 -20.81
C ALA A 146 0.62 -3.03 -21.18
N THR A 147 -0.40 -2.68 -20.39
CA THR A 147 -1.24 -1.52 -20.64
C THR A 147 -0.75 -0.36 -19.80
N VAL A 148 -1.10 0.83 -20.23
CA VAL A 148 -0.87 2.02 -19.45
C VAL A 148 -2.00 2.15 -18.44
N LEU A 149 -1.66 2.42 -17.20
CA LEU A 149 -2.61 2.66 -16.12
C LEU A 149 -2.62 4.13 -15.76
N ARG A 150 -3.78 4.60 -15.30
CA ARG A 150 -3.99 5.95 -14.80
C ARG A 150 -4.55 5.96 -13.38
N LYS A 151 -4.03 6.88 -12.57
CA LYS A 151 -4.60 7.28 -11.28
C LYS A 151 -4.87 8.77 -11.26
N PHE A 152 -6.12 9.15 -11.01
CA PHE A 152 -6.52 10.55 -10.92
C PHE A 152 -6.24 11.16 -9.54
N LEU A 153 -5.69 12.38 -9.56
CA LEU A 153 -5.24 13.15 -8.41
C LEU A 153 -5.91 14.53 -8.38
N SER A 154 -6.09 15.08 -7.19
CA SER A 154 -6.35 16.51 -7.03
C SER A 154 -5.07 17.32 -7.25
N LEU A 155 -5.20 18.63 -7.47
CA LEU A 155 -4.04 19.54 -7.55
C LEU A 155 -3.13 19.41 -6.33
N ARG A 156 -3.71 19.40 -5.12
CA ARG A 156 -2.95 19.30 -3.88
C ARG A 156 -2.13 18.01 -3.83
N GLN A 157 -2.72 16.87 -4.17
CA GLN A 157 -2.02 15.59 -4.20
C GLN A 157 -0.91 15.55 -5.25
N ALA A 158 -1.14 16.13 -6.43
CA ALA A 158 -0.14 16.24 -7.48
C ALA A 158 1.07 17.05 -6.99
N VAL A 159 0.84 18.19 -6.33
CA VAL A 159 1.91 19.03 -5.77
C VAL A 159 2.61 18.37 -4.59
N ASP A 160 1.87 17.76 -3.67
CA ASP A 160 2.44 17.05 -2.52
C ASP A 160 3.37 15.92 -3.01
N MET A 161 2.96 15.18 -4.05
CA MET A 161 3.79 14.12 -4.64
C MET A 161 5.10 14.66 -5.22
N LEU A 162 5.07 15.77 -5.97
CA LEU A 162 6.28 16.36 -6.54
C LEU A 162 7.20 16.96 -5.47
N THR A 163 6.62 17.69 -4.52
CA THR A 163 7.38 18.43 -3.48
C THR A 163 7.95 17.51 -2.40
N ALA A 164 7.22 16.46 -2.02
CA ALA A 164 7.71 15.42 -1.10
C ALA A 164 8.57 14.35 -1.81
N ASN A 165 8.65 14.41 -3.15
CA ASN A 165 9.32 13.42 -3.98
C ASN A 165 8.77 11.99 -3.75
N GLU A 166 7.46 11.87 -3.61
CA GLU A 166 6.78 10.60 -3.34
C GLU A 166 6.76 9.70 -4.57
N SER A 167 7.03 8.42 -4.39
CA SER A 167 7.14 7.43 -5.47
C SER A 167 6.26 6.20 -5.25
N LEU A 168 5.60 6.11 -4.09
CA LEU A 168 4.64 5.07 -3.75
C LEU A 168 3.22 5.55 -4.02
N VAL A 169 2.42 4.66 -4.60
CA VAL A 169 1.05 4.95 -5.02
C VAL A 169 0.11 3.89 -4.47
N SER A 170 -0.99 4.36 -3.87
CA SER A 170 -2.06 3.51 -3.34
C SER A 170 -3.43 3.99 -3.84
N GLY A 171 -4.41 3.09 -3.82
CA GLY A 171 -5.81 3.34 -4.15
C GLY A 171 -6.16 2.95 -5.58
N TYR A 172 -7.27 3.52 -6.07
CA TYR A 172 -7.84 3.12 -7.36
C TYR A 172 -7.03 3.56 -8.57
N VAL A 173 -6.96 2.67 -9.56
CA VAL A 173 -6.29 2.86 -10.86
C VAL A 173 -7.16 2.25 -11.96
N LEU A 174 -7.12 2.87 -13.14
CA LEU A 174 -7.90 2.48 -14.31
C LEU A 174 -6.96 2.19 -15.49
N ALA A 175 -7.37 1.30 -16.39
CA ALA A 175 -6.62 1.05 -17.62
C ALA A 175 -6.90 2.14 -18.65
N GLU A 176 -5.84 2.67 -19.27
CA GLU A 176 -5.89 3.80 -20.22
C GLU A 176 -6.79 3.47 -21.42
N ASP A 177 -6.68 2.26 -21.92
CA ASP A 177 -7.45 1.71 -23.03
C ASP A 177 -8.94 1.58 -22.70
N GLU A 178 -9.30 1.24 -21.45
CA GLU A 178 -10.70 1.17 -21.03
C GLU A 178 -11.35 2.55 -20.87
N ILE A 179 -10.56 3.56 -20.51
CA ILE A 179 -11.04 4.93 -20.33
C ILE A 179 -10.80 5.83 -21.54
N ALA A 180 -10.25 5.30 -22.64
CA ALA A 180 -9.92 6.08 -23.84
C ALA A 180 -11.13 6.78 -24.47
N HIS A 181 -12.34 6.28 -24.22
CA HIS A 181 -13.59 6.88 -24.68
C HIS A 181 -14.03 8.13 -23.87
N PHE A 182 -13.39 8.38 -22.73
CA PHE A 182 -13.60 9.58 -21.92
C PHE A 182 -12.53 10.62 -22.28
N ASP A 183 -12.67 11.21 -23.47
CA ASP A 183 -11.64 12.03 -24.13
C ASP A 183 -11.67 13.53 -23.76
N THR A 184 -12.60 13.94 -22.90
CA THR A 184 -12.69 15.31 -22.38
C THR A 184 -12.63 15.32 -20.86
N VAL A 185 -12.12 16.40 -20.27
CA VAL A 185 -12.06 16.54 -18.79
C VAL A 185 -13.46 16.43 -18.17
N SER A 186 -14.50 16.99 -18.80
CA SER A 186 -15.86 16.85 -18.30
C SER A 186 -16.35 15.39 -18.34
N LEU A 187 -15.99 14.62 -19.38
CA LEU A 187 -16.33 13.19 -19.44
C LEU A 187 -15.52 12.39 -18.42
N LEU A 188 -14.24 12.71 -18.19
CA LEU A 188 -13.44 12.08 -17.14
C LEU A 188 -14.06 12.36 -15.77
N VAL A 189 -14.24 13.63 -15.40
CA VAL A 189 -14.72 14.01 -14.06
C VAL A 189 -16.14 13.49 -13.79
N LYS A 190 -17.09 13.76 -14.69
CA LYS A 190 -18.50 13.43 -14.47
C LYS A 190 -18.86 12.02 -14.96
N GLY A 191 -18.30 11.59 -16.08
CA GLY A 191 -18.57 10.28 -16.67
C GLY A 191 -17.93 9.14 -15.88
N LEU A 192 -16.67 9.26 -15.46
CA LEU A 192 -16.02 8.27 -14.56
C LEU A 192 -16.38 8.50 -13.08
N ARG A 193 -17.06 9.61 -12.76
CA ARG A 193 -17.42 10.01 -11.39
C ARG A 193 -16.20 10.03 -10.46
N LEU A 194 -15.17 10.78 -10.86
CA LEU A 194 -13.87 10.79 -10.17
C LEU A 194 -13.96 11.13 -8.68
N SER A 195 -14.97 11.90 -8.26
CA SER A 195 -15.25 12.20 -6.84
C SER A 195 -15.46 10.92 -6.00
N ARG A 196 -15.94 9.83 -6.59
CA ARG A 196 -16.09 8.52 -5.92
C ARG A 196 -14.76 7.77 -5.75
N LEU A 197 -13.84 7.95 -6.70
CA LEU A 197 -12.51 7.33 -6.66
C LEU A 197 -11.51 8.14 -5.85
N ASN A 198 -11.72 9.45 -5.82
CA ASN A 198 -10.91 10.43 -5.14
C ASN A 198 -11.78 11.61 -4.72
N PRO A 199 -12.25 11.66 -3.46
CA PRO A 199 -13.16 12.69 -2.97
C PRO A 199 -12.55 14.10 -2.96
N ASN A 200 -11.24 14.22 -3.18
CA ASN A 200 -10.56 15.51 -3.30
C ASN A 200 -10.68 16.13 -4.70
N ILE A 201 -11.35 15.47 -5.65
CA ILE A 201 -11.65 15.98 -6.99
C ILE A 201 -13.11 16.44 -7.02
N ALA A 202 -13.34 17.73 -7.27
CA ALA A 202 -14.68 18.30 -7.35
C ALA A 202 -15.39 17.89 -8.66
N GLU A 203 -16.71 17.71 -8.64
CA GLU A 203 -17.50 17.26 -9.80
C GLU A 203 -17.57 18.29 -10.95
N ASP A 204 -17.26 19.54 -10.67
CA ASP A 204 -17.19 20.65 -11.62
C ASP A 204 -15.74 21.04 -11.98
N SER A 205 -14.76 20.21 -11.60
CA SER A 205 -13.35 20.44 -11.93
C SER A 205 -13.15 20.58 -13.44
N THR A 206 -12.59 21.71 -13.88
CA THR A 206 -12.18 21.97 -15.27
C THR A 206 -10.73 21.55 -15.54
N THR A 207 -10.01 21.17 -14.49
CA THR A 207 -8.65 20.66 -14.56
C THR A 207 -8.53 19.46 -13.63
N VAL A 208 -7.91 18.39 -14.13
CA VAL A 208 -7.63 17.18 -13.35
C VAL A 208 -6.20 16.72 -13.61
N TYR A 209 -5.58 16.09 -12.62
CA TYR A 209 -4.23 15.57 -12.73
C TYR A 209 -4.29 14.04 -12.76
N ALA A 210 -3.40 13.41 -13.51
CA ALA A 210 -3.30 11.97 -13.54
C ALA A 210 -1.85 11.50 -13.49
N LEU A 211 -1.59 10.51 -12.65
CA LEU A 211 -0.42 9.66 -12.78
C LEU A 211 -0.64 8.66 -13.89
N ARG A 212 0.37 8.47 -14.75
CA ARG A 212 0.35 7.52 -15.86
C ARG A 212 1.58 6.63 -15.84
N TRP A 213 1.41 5.31 -15.95
CA TRP A 213 2.55 4.39 -16.01
C TRP A 213 2.21 3.08 -16.71
N LEU A 214 3.23 2.42 -17.28
CA LEU A 214 3.07 1.08 -17.82
C LEU A 214 2.89 0.07 -16.67
N ALA A 215 1.92 -0.83 -16.80
CA ALA A 215 1.70 -1.90 -15.84
C ALA A 215 2.92 -2.83 -15.78
N VAL A 216 3.58 -2.89 -14.62
CA VAL A 216 4.70 -3.79 -14.35
C VAL A 216 4.41 -4.57 -13.09
N GLY A 217 4.51 -5.90 -13.16
CA GLY A 217 4.14 -6.78 -12.06
C GLY A 217 2.62 -6.88 -11.92
N ALA A 218 1.96 -7.60 -12.86
CA ALA A 218 0.51 -7.70 -12.97
C ALA A 218 -0.22 -8.03 -11.64
N ALA A 219 0.40 -8.83 -10.77
CA ALA A 219 -0.16 -9.18 -9.46
C ALA A 219 -0.33 -8.01 -8.49
N LEU A 220 0.30 -6.86 -8.75
CA LEU A 220 0.16 -5.64 -7.93
C LEU A 220 -1.16 -4.90 -8.19
N TYR A 221 -1.85 -5.22 -9.28
CA TYR A 221 -3.08 -4.55 -9.72
C TYR A 221 -4.25 -5.48 -9.47
N ARG A 222 -4.82 -5.40 -8.27
CA ARG A 222 -5.87 -6.31 -7.85
C ARG A 222 -7.22 -5.72 -8.13
N ILE A 223 -8.15 -6.55 -8.60
CA ILE A 223 -9.55 -6.15 -8.72
C ILE A 223 -10.13 -6.08 -7.30
N PRO A 224 -10.71 -4.94 -6.87
CA PRO A 224 -11.22 -4.77 -5.52
C PRO A 224 -12.58 -5.45 -5.41
N PHE A 225 -12.59 -6.78 -5.30
CA PHE A 225 -13.80 -7.51 -4.96
C PHE A 225 -14.12 -7.33 -3.47
N GLY A 226 -15.37 -7.04 -3.14
CA GLY A 226 -15.78 -6.88 -1.75
C GLY A 226 -17.08 -6.11 -1.55
N GLY A 227 -17.10 -5.16 -0.62
CA GLY A 227 -18.27 -4.30 -0.35
C GLY A 227 -17.98 -3.23 0.71
N PRO A 228 -18.97 -2.43 1.11
CA PRO A 228 -18.80 -1.31 2.05
C PRO A 228 -18.54 -1.75 3.50
N ASP A 229 -18.66 -3.04 3.78
CA ASP A 229 -18.44 -3.64 5.09
C ASP A 229 -17.83 -5.05 4.96
N VAL A 230 -17.32 -5.56 6.08
CA VAL A 230 -16.66 -6.88 6.17
C VAL A 230 -17.62 -8.02 5.82
N GLU A 231 -18.92 -7.86 6.10
CA GLU A 231 -19.94 -8.87 5.82
C GLU A 231 -20.11 -9.06 4.32
N GLN A 232 -20.28 -7.96 3.58
CA GLN A 232 -20.39 -7.95 2.12
C GLN A 232 -19.08 -8.36 1.45
N MET A 233 -17.93 -7.91 1.98
CA MET A 233 -16.63 -8.38 1.50
C MET A 233 -16.48 -9.90 1.61
N THR A 234 -16.85 -10.47 2.76
CA THR A 234 -16.79 -11.92 2.99
C THR A 234 -17.75 -12.67 2.09
N ALA A 235 -18.97 -12.15 1.91
CA ALA A 235 -19.98 -12.73 1.01
C ALA A 235 -19.52 -12.74 -0.45
N ALA A 236 -18.81 -11.70 -0.89
CA ALA A 236 -18.22 -11.61 -2.22
C ALA A 236 -16.97 -12.49 -2.39
N ARG A 237 -16.50 -13.16 -1.33
CA ARG A 237 -15.15 -13.77 -1.25
C ARG A 237 -14.05 -12.79 -1.68
N GLY A 238 -14.30 -11.52 -1.40
CA GLY A 238 -13.44 -10.41 -1.75
C GLY A 238 -12.41 -10.12 -0.66
N TRP A 239 -11.68 -9.04 -0.86
CA TRP A 239 -10.63 -8.57 0.03
C TRP A 239 -10.69 -7.06 0.32
N ALA A 240 -11.53 -6.33 -0.41
CA ALA A 240 -11.65 -4.88 -0.28
C ALA A 240 -12.87 -4.51 0.58
N VAL A 241 -12.64 -3.61 1.54
CA VAL A 241 -13.69 -2.87 2.25
C VAL A 241 -13.40 -1.40 2.05
N ASP A 242 -14.37 -0.63 1.57
CA ASP A 242 -14.20 0.80 1.28
C ASP A 242 -15.51 1.58 1.56
N GLU A 243 -15.52 2.88 1.29
CA GLU A 243 -16.61 3.82 1.55
C GLU A 243 -18.01 3.27 1.16
N PRO A 244 -19.11 3.76 1.76
CA PRO A 244 -20.47 3.21 1.57
C PRO A 244 -20.97 3.08 0.12
N HIS A 245 -20.35 3.79 -0.84
CA HIS A 245 -20.68 3.71 -2.25
C HIS A 245 -19.92 2.61 -3.02
N PHE A 246 -18.95 1.94 -2.38
CA PHE A 246 -18.15 0.89 -2.97
C PHE A 246 -18.93 -0.43 -3.03
N ARG A 247 -19.23 -0.89 -4.26
CA ARG A 247 -19.97 -2.14 -4.47
C ARG A 247 -19.09 -3.38 -4.56
N GLY A 248 -17.77 -3.22 -4.64
CA GLY A 248 -16.82 -4.34 -4.69
C GLY A 248 -17.08 -5.35 -5.79
N THR A 249 -17.60 -4.91 -6.93
CA THR A 249 -17.85 -5.73 -8.12
C THR A 249 -16.63 -5.84 -9.03
N GLY A 250 -15.58 -5.06 -8.72
CA GLY A 250 -14.45 -4.88 -9.59
C GLY A 250 -14.66 -3.87 -10.72
N PHE A 251 -15.85 -3.32 -10.91
CA PHE A 251 -16.14 -2.34 -11.96
C PHE A 251 -16.57 -1.01 -11.36
N LEU A 252 -16.44 0.08 -12.14
CA LEU A 252 -17.05 1.35 -11.78
C LEU A 252 -18.57 1.27 -11.81
N ASP A 253 -19.21 1.82 -10.78
CA ASP A 253 -20.66 1.81 -10.63
C ASP A 253 -21.35 2.90 -11.46
N ASP A 254 -22.41 2.50 -12.16
CA ASP A 254 -23.24 3.37 -13.02
C ASP A 254 -22.42 4.08 -14.13
N VAL A 255 -21.38 3.42 -14.64
CA VAL A 255 -20.55 3.88 -15.77
C VAL A 255 -20.77 2.94 -16.96
N GLU A 256 -21.04 3.51 -18.13
CA GLU A 256 -21.17 2.78 -19.40
C GLU A 256 -20.24 3.40 -20.46
N PRO A 257 -19.44 2.61 -21.20
CA PRO A 257 -19.28 1.15 -21.06
C PRO A 257 -18.66 0.78 -19.70
N ALA A 258 -18.79 -0.49 -19.30
CA ALA A 258 -18.23 -0.97 -18.04
C ALA A 258 -16.70 -0.76 -18.04
N VAL A 259 -16.20 -0.10 -17.00
CA VAL A 259 -14.77 0.18 -16.80
C VAL A 259 -14.28 -0.69 -15.64
N GLN A 260 -13.19 -1.43 -15.85
CA GLN A 260 -12.58 -2.26 -14.82
C GLN A 260 -11.84 -1.37 -13.82
N LEU A 261 -12.10 -1.62 -12.55
CA LEU A 261 -11.43 -0.98 -11.44
C LEU A 261 -10.31 -1.88 -10.93
N TYR A 262 -9.13 -1.31 -10.80
CA TYR A 262 -8.02 -1.95 -10.10
C TYR A 262 -7.65 -1.13 -8.88
N GLN A 263 -7.05 -1.77 -7.89
CA GLN A 263 -6.56 -1.12 -6.69
C GLN A 263 -5.12 -1.56 -6.42
N VAL A 264 -4.27 -0.58 -6.19
CA VAL A 264 -2.84 -0.77 -5.88
C VAL A 264 -2.57 -0.37 -4.44
N HIS A 265 -1.59 -1.01 -3.82
CA HIS A 265 -1.20 -0.75 -2.43
C HIS A 265 0.31 -0.59 -2.36
N GLY A 266 0.77 0.63 -2.07
CA GLY A 266 2.20 0.93 -1.95
C GLY A 266 3.00 0.61 -3.21
N LEU A 267 2.39 0.73 -4.40
CA LEU A 267 3.07 0.44 -5.66
C LEU A 267 4.15 1.49 -5.88
N ARG A 268 5.40 1.03 -6.00
CA ARG A 268 6.50 1.90 -6.43
C ARG A 268 6.37 2.17 -7.92
N LEU A 269 6.28 3.44 -8.27
CA LEU A 269 6.20 3.88 -9.65
C LEU A 269 7.41 3.38 -10.46
N PRO A 270 7.19 2.76 -11.63
CA PRO A 270 8.28 2.37 -12.50
C PRO A 270 8.99 3.59 -13.09
N HIS A 271 10.20 3.38 -13.60
CA HIS A 271 10.88 4.39 -14.41
C HIS A 271 9.97 4.75 -15.60
N GLY A 272 9.87 6.04 -15.91
CA GLY A 272 9.01 6.47 -17.00
C GLY A 272 7.58 6.79 -16.62
N SER A 273 7.21 6.70 -15.34
CA SER A 273 5.93 7.23 -14.88
C SER A 273 5.85 8.73 -15.11
N GLU A 274 4.67 9.20 -15.49
CA GLU A 274 4.41 10.60 -15.79
C GLU A 274 3.31 11.13 -14.89
N LEU A 275 3.43 12.40 -14.51
CA LEU A 275 2.31 13.19 -14.02
C LEU A 275 1.86 14.07 -15.17
N VAL A 276 0.58 13.98 -15.52
CA VAL A 276 -0.04 14.77 -16.57
C VAL A 276 -1.13 15.67 -16.01
N GLN A 277 -1.27 16.85 -16.58
CA GLN A 277 -2.37 17.77 -16.34
C GLN A 277 -3.33 17.71 -17.53
N LEU A 278 -4.60 17.60 -17.23
CA LEU A 278 -5.69 17.57 -18.21
C LEU A 278 -6.56 18.81 -17.97
N THR A 279 -6.76 19.63 -18.99
CA THR A 279 -7.53 20.88 -18.86
C THR A 279 -8.56 21.04 -19.97
N THR A 280 -9.70 21.69 -19.66
CA THR A 280 -10.71 22.07 -20.66
C THR A 280 -10.25 23.23 -21.53
N ASP A 281 -9.39 24.10 -21.00
CA ASP A 281 -9.05 25.39 -21.59
C ASP A 281 -7.53 25.50 -21.77
N GLY A 282 -7.03 25.01 -22.91
CA GLY A 282 -5.63 25.04 -23.26
C GLY A 282 -5.36 24.67 -24.72
N PRO A 283 -4.16 25.00 -25.25
CA PRO A 283 -3.77 24.61 -26.60
C PRO A 283 -3.55 23.09 -26.73
N GLU A 284 -3.30 22.40 -25.61
CA GLU A 284 -3.18 20.95 -25.50
C GLU A 284 -4.13 20.47 -24.39
N VAL A 285 -4.93 19.43 -24.68
CA VAL A 285 -5.88 18.83 -23.72
C VAL A 285 -5.15 18.08 -22.59
N GLU A 286 -3.94 17.60 -22.87
CA GLU A 286 -3.07 16.88 -21.95
C GLU A 286 -1.64 17.45 -22.05
N SER A 287 -1.10 17.93 -20.94
CA SER A 287 0.29 18.39 -20.84
C SER A 287 1.04 17.59 -19.78
N ARG A 288 2.29 17.19 -20.07
CA ARG A 288 3.12 16.48 -19.09
C ARG A 288 3.73 17.47 -18.11
N ALA A 289 3.33 17.34 -16.86
CA ALA A 289 3.82 18.12 -15.74
C ALA A 289 5.16 17.62 -15.20
N ALA A 290 5.28 16.30 -15.09
CA ALA A 290 6.44 15.66 -14.49
C ALA A 290 6.70 14.27 -15.06
N TYR A 291 7.92 13.82 -14.84
CA TYR A 291 8.43 12.52 -15.21
C TYR A 291 9.23 11.92 -14.05
N TYR A 292 9.00 10.66 -13.72
CA TYR A 292 9.69 9.98 -12.65
C TYR A 292 10.91 9.21 -13.16
N ASP A 293 12.08 9.62 -12.68
CA ASP A 293 13.36 8.97 -12.94
C ASP A 293 13.66 8.00 -11.79
N ALA A 294 13.40 6.71 -11.98
CA ALA A 294 13.63 5.70 -10.96
C ALA A 294 15.11 5.46 -10.61
N ASP A 295 16.04 5.81 -11.51
CA ASP A 295 17.48 5.68 -11.23
C ASP A 295 17.92 6.75 -10.24
N ARG A 296 17.41 7.97 -10.42
CA ARG A 296 17.58 9.09 -9.47
C ARG A 296 16.64 9.03 -8.27
N ARG A 297 15.61 8.20 -8.36
CA ARG A 297 14.47 8.16 -7.42
C ARG A 297 13.88 9.54 -7.20
N SER A 298 13.71 10.29 -8.29
CA SER A 298 13.25 11.68 -8.21
C SER A 298 12.31 12.06 -9.34
N TRP A 299 11.36 12.94 -9.04
CA TRP A 299 10.58 13.62 -10.06
C TRP A 299 11.40 14.70 -10.78
N LEU A 300 11.32 14.68 -12.10
CA LEU A 300 11.77 15.74 -12.99
C LEU A 300 10.52 16.47 -13.48
N TRP A 301 10.36 17.74 -13.13
CA TRP A 301 9.16 18.50 -13.42
C TRP A 301 9.51 19.93 -13.81
N ASP A 302 8.62 20.54 -14.59
CA ASP A 302 8.77 21.94 -15.00
C ASP A 302 8.47 22.84 -13.78
N PRO A 303 9.39 23.71 -13.32
CA PRO A 303 9.13 24.63 -12.22
C PRO A 303 7.87 25.47 -12.39
N ASP A 304 7.51 25.79 -13.64
CA ASP A 304 6.35 26.62 -13.99
C ASP A 304 5.02 25.82 -13.90
N PHE A 305 5.08 24.51 -13.65
CA PHE A 305 3.91 23.65 -13.43
C PHE A 305 3.16 23.98 -12.14
N LEU A 306 3.87 24.39 -11.08
CA LEU A 306 3.22 24.66 -9.79
C LEU A 306 2.44 25.98 -9.89
N PRO A 307 1.10 25.96 -9.75
CA PRO A 307 0.36 27.21 -9.74
C PRO A 307 0.78 28.04 -8.52
N ASP A 308 1.06 29.33 -8.74
CA ASP A 308 1.42 30.31 -7.69
C ASP A 308 0.44 30.30 -6.50
N SER A 309 -0.81 29.86 -6.71
CA SER A 309 -1.90 29.82 -5.73
C SER A 309 -1.77 28.76 -4.63
N LEU A 310 -0.78 27.89 -4.65
CA LEU A 310 -0.49 26.97 -3.53
C LEU A 310 0.46 27.57 -2.48
N GLY A 311 0.87 28.83 -2.68
CA GLY A 311 1.83 29.58 -1.86
C GLY A 311 1.34 30.09 -0.50
N GLU A 312 0.18 29.69 0.01
CA GLU A 312 -0.21 29.99 1.40
C GLU A 312 -0.21 28.72 2.26
N ARG A 313 0.99 28.39 2.76
CA ARG A 313 1.13 27.57 3.98
C ARG A 313 0.50 28.38 5.13
N THR A 314 -0.73 28.05 5.49
CA THR A 314 -1.30 28.42 6.80
C THR A 314 -1.17 27.24 7.75
#